data_AF-A0A9N9TQG4-F1
#
_entry.id   AF-A0A9N9TQG4-F1
#
_cell.length_a   1.000
_cell.length_b   1.000
_cell.length_c   1.000
_cell.angle_alpha   90.00
_cell.angle_beta   90.00
_cell.angle_gamma   90.00
#
_symmetry.space_group_name_H-M   'P 1'
#
loop_
_entity.id
_entity.type
_entity.pdbx_description
1 polymer ?
#
loop_
_entity_poly.entity_id
_entity_poly.type
_entity_poly.pdbx_seq_one_letter_code
_entity_poly.pdbx_strand_id
1 'polypeptide(L)'
;MNAALAVVRLRLLFIAHLIYLFHFCLGGTCWSAMVRSGNGRCTELLHEKISKEDCCSVRSVTTSWSADELDSGTLFFWRILGGGVRCSSCRDSCKEVVCDADKVCVVRKGTPKCVCSSKCKEGKLRSLKGPVCGTDGRTYRNVCRLRKQSCRRRSNSLTVAYKGVCQSSCDRIVCPSGKHCLLDQNLTPHCVNCIRKCPNGPKRRQVCGSDGLTYPSACHLREKACRRGKAIPLAYKGPCRAKATCKKVKCRDGQTCLKEPQTGMPRCVSCTTSCKPRHVMRGPICGTNNSTYHTWCHMMQDACFKGYVIDTMYPGRCKVNATAGKYVNVKVRNRWSKGPS
;
A
#
# COMPACT_ATOMS: atom_id res chain seq x y z
N MET A 1 -50.69 -45.79 49.28
CA MET A 1 -50.58 -44.36 48.93
C MET A 1 -49.14 -43.82 48.85
N ASN A 2 -48.15 -44.41 49.53
CA ASN A 2 -46.81 -43.81 49.63
C ASN A 2 -45.86 -44.03 48.43
N ALA A 3 -46.03 -45.13 47.68
CA ALA A 3 -45.16 -45.42 46.52
C ALA A 3 -45.44 -44.51 45.30
N ALA A 4 -46.70 -44.20 45.03
CA ALA A 4 -47.08 -43.32 43.92
C ALA A 4 -46.59 -41.87 44.12
N LEU A 5 -46.63 -41.38 45.37
CA LEU A 5 -46.17 -40.03 45.72
C LEU A 5 -44.64 -39.88 45.57
N ALA A 6 -43.89 -40.95 45.85
CA ALA A 6 -42.43 -40.98 45.72
C ALA A 6 -41.97 -40.94 44.26
N VAL A 7 -42.65 -41.67 43.36
CA VAL A 7 -42.37 -41.66 41.92
C VAL A 7 -42.65 -40.29 41.30
N VAL A 8 -43.71 -39.62 41.74
CA VAL A 8 -44.04 -38.25 41.27
C VAL A 8 -42.99 -37.24 41.75
N ARG A 9 -42.52 -37.32 43.00
CA ARG A 9 -41.43 -36.46 43.50
C ARG A 9 -40.12 -36.69 42.76
N LEU A 10 -39.75 -37.94 42.47
CA LEU A 10 -38.53 -38.26 41.73
C LEU A 10 -38.58 -37.75 40.28
N ARG A 11 -39.74 -37.86 39.63
CA ARG A 11 -39.98 -37.29 38.30
C ARG A 11 -39.94 -35.76 38.31
N LEU A 12 -40.52 -35.11 39.33
CA LEU A 12 -40.46 -33.65 39.48
C LEU A 12 -39.03 -33.15 39.74
N LEU A 13 -38.24 -33.87 40.55
CA LEU A 13 -36.82 -33.54 40.77
C LEU A 13 -35.98 -33.78 39.50
N PHE A 14 -36.26 -34.82 38.72
CA PHE A 14 -35.58 -35.07 37.45
C PHE A 14 -35.96 -34.03 36.39
N ILE A 15 -37.23 -33.62 36.33
CA ILE A 15 -37.70 -32.52 35.47
C ILE A 15 -37.09 -31.19 35.94
N ALA A 16 -37.02 -30.92 37.25
CA ALA A 16 -36.36 -29.73 37.77
C ALA A 16 -34.85 -29.72 37.47
N HIS A 17 -34.17 -30.87 37.55
CA HIS A 17 -32.76 -31.02 37.19
C HIS A 17 -32.54 -30.91 35.68
N LEU A 18 -33.46 -31.41 34.85
CA LEU A 18 -33.46 -31.19 33.40
C LEU A 18 -33.71 -29.72 33.07
N ILE A 19 -34.68 -29.05 33.70
CA ILE A 19 -34.94 -27.61 33.56
C ILE A 19 -33.74 -26.80 34.03
N TYR A 20 -33.06 -27.21 35.11
CA TYR A 20 -31.84 -26.58 35.61
C TYR A 20 -30.67 -26.77 34.63
N LEU A 21 -30.50 -27.96 34.05
CA LEU A 21 -29.51 -28.23 32.99
C LEU A 21 -29.83 -27.49 31.69
N PHE A 22 -31.10 -27.30 31.33
CA PHE A 22 -31.53 -26.49 30.19
C PHE A 22 -31.34 -24.97 30.43
N HIS A 23 -31.49 -24.49 31.67
CA HIS A 23 -31.24 -23.08 32.04
C HIS A 23 -29.77 -22.67 31.92
N PHE A 24 -28.84 -23.62 31.96
CA PHE A 24 -27.40 -23.34 31.78
C PHE A 24 -26.99 -23.11 30.31
N CYS A 25 -27.93 -23.15 29.35
CA CYS A 25 -27.62 -23.08 27.93
C CYS A 25 -28.25 -21.89 27.19
N LEU A 26 -28.66 -20.83 27.90
CA LEU A 26 -29.11 -19.58 27.26
C LEU A 26 -27.90 -18.69 26.97
N GLY A 27 -27.27 -18.94 25.83
CA GLY A 27 -26.09 -18.22 25.38
C GLY A 27 -26.50 -17.03 24.53
N GLY A 28 -26.07 -15.82 24.89
CA GLY A 28 -26.37 -14.63 24.11
C GLY A 28 -25.57 -14.52 22.81
N THR A 29 -25.64 -13.33 22.21
CA THR A 29 -24.95 -13.00 20.97
C THR A 29 -23.80 -12.02 21.25
N CYS A 30 -22.61 -12.35 20.75
CA CYS A 30 -21.41 -11.53 20.83
C CYS A 30 -21.16 -10.76 19.53
N TRP A 31 -20.77 -9.50 19.64
CA TRP A 31 -20.65 -8.56 18.53
C TRP A 31 -19.27 -7.94 18.45
N SER A 32 -18.72 -7.77 17.24
CA SER A 32 -17.38 -7.20 17.01
C SER A 32 -17.32 -5.69 17.27
N ALA A 33 -18.45 -4.99 17.08
CA ALA A 33 -18.56 -3.53 17.21
C ALA A 33 -20.00 -3.07 17.47
N MET A 34 -20.12 -1.98 18.26
CA MET A 34 -21.35 -1.24 18.49
C MET A 34 -21.31 0.11 17.75
N VAL A 35 -22.36 0.41 16.98
CA VAL A 35 -22.56 1.72 16.31
C VAL A 35 -23.07 2.73 17.35
N ARG A 36 -22.14 3.30 18.11
CA ARG A 36 -22.45 4.22 19.21
C ARG A 36 -23.02 5.58 18.77
N SER A 37 -22.90 5.94 17.49
CA SER A 37 -23.44 7.20 16.95
C SER A 37 -24.92 7.12 16.56
N GLY A 38 -25.56 5.95 16.73
CA GLY A 38 -26.93 5.71 16.27
C GLY A 38 -27.97 5.46 17.37
N ASN A 39 -27.65 4.72 18.45
CA ASN A 39 -28.61 4.23 19.48
C ASN A 39 -28.08 3.08 20.38
N GLY A 40 -26.77 2.77 20.36
CA GLY A 40 -26.25 1.61 21.12
C GLY A 40 -26.59 0.26 20.49
N ARG A 41 -26.72 0.20 19.15
CA ARG A 41 -26.97 -1.03 18.41
C ARG A 41 -25.70 -1.68 17.86
N CYS A 42 -25.75 -3.00 17.73
CA CYS A 42 -24.72 -3.86 17.16
C CYS A 42 -25.16 -4.42 15.81
N THR A 43 -24.22 -4.52 14.88
CA THR A 43 -24.50 -4.89 13.48
C THR A 43 -23.58 -5.98 12.93
N GLU A 44 -22.48 -6.25 13.62
CA GLU A 44 -21.45 -7.20 13.18
C GLU A 44 -21.35 -8.35 14.18
N LEU A 45 -21.94 -9.48 13.80
CA LEU A 45 -21.96 -10.72 14.58
C LEU A 45 -20.53 -11.30 14.69
N LEU A 46 -20.13 -11.70 15.90
CA LEU A 46 -18.86 -12.37 16.17
C LEU A 46 -19.09 -13.86 16.50
N HIS A 47 -19.93 -14.14 17.49
CA HIS A 47 -20.28 -15.49 17.95
C HIS A 47 -21.73 -15.52 18.45
N GLU A 48 -22.40 -16.66 18.28
CA GLU A 48 -23.73 -16.94 18.80
C GLU A 48 -23.63 -17.98 19.93
N LYS A 49 -24.68 -18.07 20.76
CA LYS A 49 -24.78 -19.05 21.85
C LYS A 49 -23.59 -19.00 22.81
N ILE A 50 -23.18 -17.78 23.17
CA ILE A 50 -22.01 -17.53 24.01
C ILE A 50 -22.40 -16.71 25.24
N SER A 51 -21.85 -17.10 26.39
CA SER A 51 -22.05 -16.37 27.64
C SER A 51 -21.50 -14.94 27.53
N LYS A 52 -21.99 -14.05 28.40
CA LYS A 52 -21.48 -12.67 28.46
C LYS A 52 -20.02 -12.67 28.90
N GLU A 53 -19.67 -13.54 29.84
CA GLU A 53 -18.34 -13.73 30.40
C GLU A 53 -17.36 -14.15 29.31
N ASP A 54 -17.71 -15.15 28.50
CA ASP A 54 -16.86 -15.63 27.41
C ASP A 54 -16.74 -14.59 26.30
N CYS A 55 -17.83 -13.91 25.92
CA CYS A 55 -17.78 -12.82 24.96
C CYS A 55 -16.88 -11.66 25.42
N CYS A 56 -16.97 -11.28 26.71
CA CYS A 56 -16.24 -10.15 27.28
C CYS A 56 -14.86 -10.51 27.85
N SER A 57 -14.48 -11.79 27.81
CA SER A 57 -13.12 -12.28 28.10
C SER A 57 -12.09 -11.65 27.17
N VAL A 58 -12.51 -11.34 25.94
CA VAL A 58 -11.70 -10.60 24.96
C VAL A 58 -11.52 -9.17 25.47
N ARG A 59 -10.26 -8.80 25.74
CA ARG A 59 -9.84 -7.52 26.30
C ARG A 59 -9.92 -6.34 25.30
N SER A 60 -10.97 -6.30 24.48
CA SER A 60 -11.19 -5.32 23.39
C SER A 60 -12.21 -4.23 23.77
N VAL A 61 -12.07 -3.03 23.19
CA VAL A 61 -12.99 -1.88 23.39
C VAL A 61 -14.23 -1.91 22.50
N THR A 62 -14.23 -2.73 21.45
CA THR A 62 -15.32 -2.78 20.46
C THR A 62 -16.32 -3.89 20.76
N THR A 63 -15.90 -4.93 21.46
CA THR A 63 -16.72 -6.08 21.78
C THR A 63 -17.93 -5.69 22.62
N SER A 64 -19.08 -6.24 22.24
CA SER A 64 -20.38 -5.96 22.85
C SER A 64 -21.21 -7.24 22.89
N TRP A 65 -22.18 -7.32 23.78
CA TRP A 65 -22.99 -8.51 24.00
C TRP A 65 -24.48 -8.16 24.15
N SER A 66 -25.35 -9.04 23.65
CA SER A 66 -26.79 -8.99 23.83
C SER A 66 -27.30 -10.34 24.36
N ALA A 67 -28.29 -10.31 25.25
CA ALA A 67 -28.90 -11.52 25.81
C ALA A 67 -29.76 -12.27 24.78
N ASP A 68 -30.23 -11.57 23.74
CA ASP A 68 -31.11 -12.15 22.73
C ASP A 68 -30.39 -13.22 21.91
N GLU A 69 -30.97 -14.42 21.91
CA GLU A 69 -30.71 -15.46 20.92
C GLU A 69 -31.52 -15.14 19.67
N LEU A 70 -30.83 -14.74 18.61
CA LEU A 70 -31.49 -14.32 17.37
C LEU A 70 -31.45 -15.51 16.40
N ASP A 71 -32.62 -15.96 15.96
CA ASP A 71 -32.66 -16.87 14.82
C ASP A 71 -32.16 -16.17 13.53
N SER A 72 -31.76 -16.96 12.53
CA SER A 72 -31.20 -16.45 11.27
C SER A 72 -32.11 -15.45 10.54
N GLY A 73 -33.44 -15.60 10.63
CA GLY A 73 -34.41 -14.70 10.02
C GLY A 73 -34.53 -13.38 10.79
N THR A 74 -34.61 -13.45 12.11
CA THR A 74 -34.62 -12.29 13.00
C THR A 74 -33.34 -11.45 12.83
N LEU A 75 -32.18 -12.10 12.76
CA LEU A 75 -30.90 -11.43 12.54
C LEU A 75 -30.84 -10.71 11.18
N PHE A 76 -31.44 -11.30 10.13
CA PHE A 76 -31.58 -10.65 8.82
C PHE A 76 -32.42 -9.36 8.93
N PHE A 77 -33.60 -9.42 9.52
CA PHE A 77 -34.49 -8.25 9.64
C PHE A 77 -33.86 -7.12 10.46
N TRP A 78 -33.21 -7.43 11.59
CA TRP A 78 -32.56 -6.41 12.41
C TRP A 78 -31.38 -5.75 11.72
N ARG A 79 -30.58 -6.49 10.96
CA ARG A 79 -29.41 -5.93 10.26
C ARG A 79 -29.79 -5.12 9.03
N ILE A 80 -30.80 -5.57 8.28
CA ILE A 80 -31.17 -4.95 6.99
C ILE A 80 -32.22 -3.85 7.16
N LEU A 81 -33.24 -4.04 8.01
CA LEU A 81 -34.34 -3.09 8.18
C LEU A 81 -34.30 -2.37 9.54
N GLY A 82 -33.82 -3.04 10.59
CA GLY A 82 -33.83 -2.55 11.97
C GLY A 82 -32.63 -1.68 12.38
N GLY A 83 -31.61 -1.52 11.55
CA GLY A 83 -30.42 -0.74 11.87
C GLY A 83 -29.56 -1.31 13.03
N GLY A 84 -29.70 -2.61 13.32
CA GLY A 84 -28.92 -3.35 14.32
C GLY A 84 -29.72 -3.78 15.56
N VAL A 85 -29.06 -4.56 16.42
CA VAL A 85 -29.65 -5.19 17.62
C VAL A 85 -29.23 -4.40 18.86
N ARG A 86 -30.11 -4.25 19.86
CA ARG A 86 -29.72 -3.63 21.14
C ARG A 86 -28.66 -4.48 21.83
N CYS A 87 -27.56 -3.85 22.23
CA CYS A 87 -26.46 -4.56 22.87
C CYS A 87 -25.80 -3.66 23.93
N SER A 88 -25.04 -4.27 24.82
CA SER A 88 -24.25 -3.61 25.85
C SER A 88 -22.77 -3.81 25.56
N SER A 89 -21.93 -2.79 25.80
CA SER A 89 -20.50 -2.94 25.56
C SER A 89 -19.85 -3.73 26.69
N CYS A 90 -18.89 -4.60 26.35
CA CYS A 90 -18.14 -5.35 27.33
C CYS A 90 -17.22 -4.48 28.20
N ARG A 91 -16.83 -3.30 27.72
CA ARG A 91 -15.90 -2.39 28.40
C ARG A 91 -16.42 -0.96 28.36
N ASP A 92 -16.53 -0.36 29.54
CA ASP A 92 -16.91 1.04 29.79
C ASP A 92 -15.70 1.92 30.15
N SER A 93 -14.59 1.31 30.51
CA SER A 93 -13.33 1.95 30.88
C SER A 93 -12.13 1.34 30.16
N CYS A 94 -10.95 1.93 30.35
CA CYS A 94 -9.69 1.37 29.87
C CYS A 94 -9.08 0.32 30.82
N LYS A 95 -9.75 -0.01 31.94
CA LYS A 95 -9.28 -1.05 32.86
C LYS A 95 -9.28 -2.39 32.11
N GLU A 96 -8.14 -3.08 32.15
CA GLU A 96 -7.89 -4.35 31.47
C GLU A 96 -7.97 -4.34 29.94
N VAL A 97 -8.18 -3.20 29.28
CA VAL A 97 -8.19 -3.15 27.82
C VAL A 97 -6.80 -3.37 27.23
N VAL A 98 -6.70 -4.24 26.24
CA VAL A 98 -5.49 -4.46 25.43
C VAL A 98 -5.75 -3.96 24.02
N CYS A 99 -4.96 -2.97 23.60
CA CYS A 99 -5.01 -2.45 22.23
C CYS A 99 -3.91 -3.08 21.36
N ASP A 100 -4.12 -3.09 20.04
CA ASP A 100 -3.08 -3.46 19.07
C ASP A 100 -1.79 -2.66 19.25
N ALA A 101 -0.70 -3.16 18.69
CA ALA A 101 0.61 -2.48 18.69
C ALA A 101 0.51 -0.99 18.29
N ASP A 102 1.27 -0.14 18.98
CA ASP A 102 1.29 1.33 18.83
C ASP A 102 -0.05 2.05 19.08
N LYS A 103 -0.99 1.40 19.78
CA LYS A 103 -2.21 2.02 20.29
C LYS A 103 -2.24 2.01 21.81
N VAL A 104 -2.91 3.02 22.37
CA VAL A 104 -3.17 3.14 23.80
C VAL A 104 -4.66 3.38 23.99
N CYS A 105 -5.24 2.77 25.03
CA CYS A 105 -6.62 3.03 25.38
C CYS A 105 -6.75 4.41 26.03
N VAL A 106 -7.67 5.22 25.52
CA VAL A 106 -8.04 6.51 26.12
C VAL A 106 -9.56 6.60 26.21
N VAL A 107 -10.07 7.18 27.28
CA VAL A 107 -11.50 7.49 27.41
C VAL A 107 -11.77 8.81 26.70
N ARG A 108 -12.73 8.83 25.76
CA ARG A 108 -13.20 10.04 25.06
C ARG A 108 -14.71 10.11 25.14
N LYS A 109 -15.25 11.22 25.69
CA LYS A 109 -16.70 11.39 25.91
C LYS A 109 -17.31 10.18 26.63
N GLY A 110 -16.67 9.72 27.71
CA GLY A 110 -17.11 8.55 28.49
C GLY A 110 -16.93 7.18 27.80
N THR A 111 -16.31 7.09 26.62
CA THR A 111 -16.14 5.82 25.89
C THR A 111 -14.67 5.41 25.75
N PRO A 112 -14.28 4.18 26.08
CA PRO A 112 -12.92 3.70 25.89
C PRO A 112 -12.63 3.49 24.41
N LYS A 113 -11.52 4.03 23.92
CA LYS A 113 -11.09 3.91 22.53
C LYS A 113 -9.60 3.65 22.45
N CYS A 114 -9.22 2.62 21.68
CA CYS A 114 -7.83 2.41 21.29
C CYS A 114 -7.42 3.42 20.22
N VAL A 115 -6.53 4.35 20.57
CA VAL A 115 -6.02 5.39 19.66
C VAL A 115 -4.55 5.18 19.38
N CYS A 116 -4.12 5.47 18.14
CA CYS A 116 -2.72 5.46 17.78
C CYS A 116 -1.92 6.43 18.66
N SER A 117 -1.01 5.87 19.43
CA SER A 117 -0.09 6.57 20.32
C SER A 117 1.32 6.12 19.97
N SER A 118 2.05 6.97 19.23
CA SER A 118 3.47 6.74 19.07
C SER A 118 4.15 7.01 20.41
N LYS A 119 4.99 6.09 20.89
CA LYS A 119 5.86 6.22 22.10
C LYS A 119 6.87 7.37 21.92
N CYS A 120 6.36 8.59 21.88
CA CYS A 120 7.06 9.81 21.49
C CYS A 120 7.34 10.73 22.67
N LYS A 121 6.79 10.39 23.84
CA LYS A 121 7.03 11.11 25.09
C LYS A 121 8.13 10.47 25.94
N GLU A 122 8.51 9.22 25.65
CA GLU A 122 9.52 8.44 26.38
C GLU A 122 10.83 8.33 25.57
N GLY A 123 11.97 8.70 26.19
CA GLY A 123 13.32 8.37 25.72
C GLY A 123 13.90 9.12 24.50
N LYS A 124 14.95 8.53 23.91
CA LYS A 124 15.84 9.02 22.81
C LYS A 124 15.13 9.56 21.55
N LEU A 125 13.80 9.38 21.42
CA LEU A 125 13.02 9.91 20.29
C LEU A 125 12.79 11.44 20.38
N ARG A 126 12.97 12.04 21.56
CA ARG A 126 13.04 13.51 21.72
C ARG A 126 14.17 14.15 20.91
N SER A 127 15.20 13.39 20.51
CA SER A 127 16.33 13.91 19.71
C SER A 127 16.05 13.94 18.20
N LEU A 128 14.89 13.44 17.73
CA LEU A 128 14.44 13.50 16.33
C LEU A 128 13.40 14.61 16.13
N LYS A 129 13.70 15.82 16.64
CA LYS A 129 12.82 17.00 16.60
C LYS A 129 12.63 17.63 15.20
N GLY A 130 13.37 17.17 14.19
CA GLY A 130 13.31 17.72 12.84
C GLY A 130 12.28 17.06 11.90
N PRO A 131 12.00 17.69 10.74
CA PRO A 131 11.18 17.10 9.70
C PRO A 131 11.82 15.83 9.15
N VAL A 132 10.97 14.95 8.60
CA VAL A 132 11.40 13.71 7.92
C VAL A 132 10.63 13.49 6.64
N CYS A 133 11.27 12.91 5.63
CA CYS A 133 10.61 12.45 4.43
C CYS A 133 10.15 11.01 4.65
N GLY A 134 8.86 10.73 4.43
CA GLY A 134 8.32 9.38 4.50
C GLY A 134 8.61 8.57 3.24
N THR A 135 8.54 7.24 3.34
CA THR A 135 8.58 6.33 2.16
C THR A 135 7.41 6.54 1.20
N ASP A 136 6.37 7.25 1.63
CA ASP A 136 5.29 7.75 0.79
C ASP A 136 5.64 9.10 0.11
N GLY A 137 6.90 9.56 0.14
CA GLY A 137 7.32 10.81 -0.49
C GLY A 137 6.65 12.07 0.07
N ARG A 138 6.11 12.02 1.30
CA ARG A 138 5.53 13.18 1.99
C ARG A 138 6.44 13.64 3.12
N THR A 139 6.53 14.95 3.28
CA THR A 139 7.22 15.57 4.43
C THR A 139 6.32 15.51 5.65
N TYR A 140 6.86 14.93 6.73
CA TYR A 140 6.22 14.95 8.04
C TYR A 140 6.99 15.89 8.96
N ARG A 141 6.26 16.67 9.78
CA ARG A 141 6.85 17.60 10.75
C ARG A 141 7.89 16.94 11.66
N ASN A 142 7.69 15.65 11.98
CA ASN A 142 8.65 14.81 12.70
C ASN A 142 8.28 13.32 12.58
N VAL A 143 9.18 12.45 13.05
CA VAL A 143 9.01 10.99 13.07
C VAL A 143 7.73 10.56 13.80
N CYS A 144 7.35 11.28 14.84
CA CYS A 144 6.16 10.96 15.64
C CYS A 144 4.86 11.13 14.86
N ARG A 145 4.77 12.19 14.06
CA ARG A 145 3.63 12.42 13.16
C ARG A 145 3.56 11.35 12.07
N LEU A 146 4.71 10.94 11.52
CA LEU A 146 4.78 9.85 10.56
C LEU A 146 4.28 8.53 11.17
N ARG A 147 4.81 8.12 12.32
CA ARG A 147 4.39 6.87 13.00
C ARG A 147 2.90 6.86 13.34
N LYS A 148 2.39 7.99 13.84
CA LYS A 148 0.95 8.13 14.11
C LYS A 148 0.11 7.99 12.84
N GLN A 149 0.59 8.52 11.70
CA GLN A 149 -0.07 8.36 10.41
C GLN A 149 0.00 6.92 9.89
N SER A 150 1.15 6.26 10.02
CA SER A 150 1.33 4.84 9.69
C SER A 150 0.34 3.96 10.46
N CYS A 151 0.23 4.12 11.78
CA CYS A 151 -0.74 3.40 12.62
C CYS A 151 -2.18 3.69 12.19
N ARG A 152 -2.55 4.96 11.96
CA ARG A 152 -3.92 5.34 11.56
C ARG A 152 -4.34 4.71 10.22
N ARG A 153 -3.39 4.57 9.29
CA ARG A 153 -3.62 3.97 7.98
C ARG A 153 -3.44 2.46 7.98
N ARG A 154 -3.12 1.83 9.12
CA ARG A 154 -2.71 0.42 9.22
C ARG A 154 -1.63 0.06 8.19
N SER A 155 -0.70 0.99 7.95
CA SER A 155 0.32 0.88 6.90
C SER A 155 1.68 0.62 7.52
N ASN A 156 2.11 -0.64 7.47
CA ASN A 156 3.43 -1.06 7.94
C ASN A 156 4.56 -0.63 6.99
N SER A 157 4.24 -0.24 5.76
CA SER A 157 5.19 0.24 4.75
C SER A 157 5.56 1.72 4.88
N LEU A 158 4.79 2.52 5.63
CA LEU A 158 5.08 3.94 5.85
C LEU A 158 6.13 4.11 6.96
N THR A 159 7.37 4.35 6.55
CA THR A 159 8.51 4.56 7.45
C THR A 159 9.29 5.81 7.05
N VAL A 160 10.32 6.19 7.81
CA VAL A 160 11.20 7.31 7.46
C VAL A 160 12.11 6.87 6.31
N ALA A 161 12.05 7.56 5.17
CA ALA A 161 12.97 7.37 4.06
C ALA A 161 14.33 8.02 4.35
N TYR A 162 14.31 9.29 4.79
CA TYR A 162 15.48 10.06 5.20
C TYR A 162 15.09 11.24 6.10
N LYS A 163 16.08 11.82 6.80
CA LYS A 163 15.88 13.00 7.66
C LYS A 163 15.77 14.27 6.80
N GLY A 164 15.02 15.25 7.27
CA GLY A 164 14.76 16.50 6.54
C GLY A 164 13.45 16.46 5.76
N VAL A 165 13.14 17.55 5.06
CA VAL A 165 11.97 17.60 4.16
C VAL A 165 12.24 16.82 2.88
N CYS A 166 11.20 16.28 2.24
CA CYS A 166 11.37 15.62 0.95
C CYS A 166 11.96 16.58 -0.08
N GLN A 167 12.96 16.12 -0.83
CA GLN A 167 13.63 16.89 -1.89
C GLN A 167 13.18 16.41 -3.28
N SER A 168 13.46 17.22 -4.30
CA SER A 168 13.24 16.91 -5.72
C SER A 168 14.47 16.35 -6.43
N SER A 169 15.63 16.31 -5.77
CA SER A 169 16.89 15.76 -6.28
C SER A 169 17.67 15.05 -5.18
N CYS A 170 18.74 14.34 -5.56
CA CYS A 170 19.62 13.65 -4.62
C CYS A 170 20.71 14.54 -4.00
N ASP A 171 20.87 15.79 -4.46
CA ASP A 171 22.04 16.63 -4.15
C ASP A 171 22.21 16.93 -2.65
N ARG A 172 21.10 16.97 -1.90
CA ARG A 172 21.08 17.28 -0.46
C ARG A 172 20.57 16.14 0.41
N ILE A 173 20.35 14.95 -0.18
CA ILE A 173 19.80 13.81 0.55
C ILE A 173 20.94 12.99 1.15
N VAL A 174 20.96 12.89 2.48
CA VAL A 174 21.80 11.95 3.21
C VAL A 174 20.99 10.72 3.57
N CYS A 175 21.26 9.62 2.88
CA CYS A 175 20.53 8.38 3.09
C CYS A 175 21.01 7.62 4.35
N PRO A 176 20.08 7.03 5.12
CA PRO A 176 20.43 6.32 6.35
C PRO A 176 21.15 4.99 6.05
N SER A 177 21.97 4.53 7.00
CA SER A 177 22.59 3.19 6.99
C SER A 177 23.45 2.89 5.75
N GLY A 178 24.12 3.91 5.20
CA GLY A 178 24.99 3.76 4.02
C GLY A 178 24.25 3.42 2.72
N LYS A 179 22.93 3.69 2.67
CA LYS A 179 22.13 3.62 1.45
C LYS A 179 22.57 4.70 0.46
N HIS A 180 22.24 4.49 -0.81
CA HIS A 180 22.45 5.47 -1.87
C HIS A 180 21.14 6.15 -2.25
N CYS A 181 21.22 7.42 -2.63
CA CYS A 181 20.09 8.14 -3.21
C CYS A 181 19.98 7.81 -4.70
N LEU A 182 18.81 7.35 -5.14
CA LEU A 182 18.51 7.01 -6.52
C LEU A 182 17.20 7.69 -6.96
N LEU A 183 17.23 8.34 -8.11
CA LEU A 183 16.05 8.91 -8.75
C LEU A 183 15.25 7.84 -9.50
N ASP A 184 13.93 7.82 -9.29
CA ASP A 184 13.02 6.98 -10.05
C ASP A 184 12.68 7.57 -11.44
N GLN A 185 11.78 6.92 -12.18
CA GLN A 185 11.36 7.35 -13.51
C GLN A 185 10.64 8.71 -13.53
N ASN A 186 10.12 9.17 -12.40
CA ASN A 186 9.52 10.48 -12.22
C ASN A 186 10.51 11.49 -11.62
N LEU A 187 11.78 11.12 -11.50
CA LEU A 187 12.83 11.87 -10.82
C LEU A 187 12.52 12.14 -9.35
N THR A 188 11.76 11.26 -8.69
CA THR A 188 11.57 11.30 -7.23
C THR A 188 12.76 10.61 -6.56
N PRO A 189 13.39 11.20 -5.53
CA PRO A 189 14.50 10.57 -4.84
C PRO A 189 14.10 9.46 -3.86
N HIS A 190 14.86 8.37 -3.85
CA HIS A 190 14.67 7.23 -2.96
C HIS A 190 16.00 6.76 -2.36
N CYS A 191 16.01 6.45 -1.06
CA CYS A 191 17.18 5.84 -0.41
C CYS A 191 17.12 4.32 -0.50
N VAL A 192 18.01 3.73 -1.30
CA VAL A 192 18.02 2.31 -1.64
C VAL A 192 19.35 1.64 -1.28
N ASN A 193 19.29 0.33 -1.06
CA ASN A 193 20.51 -0.49 -0.95
C ASN A 193 20.99 -0.86 -2.34
N CYS A 194 22.19 -0.44 -2.71
CA CYS A 194 22.80 -0.88 -3.97
C CYS A 194 23.37 -2.30 -3.83
N ILE A 195 23.32 -3.05 -4.93
CA ILE A 195 24.06 -4.30 -5.08
C ILE A 195 25.56 -3.99 -4.93
N ARG A 196 26.28 -4.79 -4.14
CA ARG A 196 27.72 -4.62 -3.90
C ARG A 196 28.60 -5.56 -4.70
N LYS A 197 28.09 -6.74 -5.04
CA LYS A 197 28.80 -7.77 -5.79
C LYS A 197 27.86 -8.32 -6.84
N CYS A 198 28.35 -8.34 -8.07
CA CYS A 198 27.68 -9.00 -9.18
C CYS A 198 28.40 -10.31 -9.49
N PRO A 199 27.68 -11.38 -9.84
CA PRO A 199 28.32 -12.62 -10.26
C PRO A 199 29.10 -12.40 -11.55
N ASN A 200 30.31 -12.94 -11.59
CA ASN A 200 31.07 -13.06 -12.83
C ASN A 200 30.28 -13.90 -13.82
N GLY A 201 30.27 -13.47 -15.07
CA GLY A 201 29.50 -14.14 -16.12
C GLY A 201 30.26 -14.13 -17.44
N PRO A 202 29.94 -15.06 -18.35
CA PRO A 202 30.59 -15.12 -19.65
C PRO A 202 30.29 -13.86 -20.47
N LYS A 203 31.20 -13.48 -21.38
CA LYS A 203 31.10 -12.27 -22.24
C LYS A 203 29.75 -12.14 -22.96
N ARG A 204 29.10 -13.26 -23.31
CA ARG A 204 27.75 -13.29 -23.92
C ARG A 204 26.63 -12.66 -23.08
N ARG A 205 26.86 -12.37 -21.79
CA ARG A 205 25.89 -11.69 -20.91
C ARG A 205 26.01 -10.17 -20.92
N GLN A 206 26.95 -9.62 -21.71
CA GLN A 206 27.14 -8.18 -21.86
C GLN A 206 25.87 -7.47 -22.31
N VAL A 207 25.77 -6.20 -21.94
CA VAL A 207 24.65 -5.34 -22.26
C VAL A 207 25.13 -3.93 -22.62
N CYS A 208 24.40 -3.27 -23.52
CA CYS A 208 24.66 -1.87 -23.86
C CYS A 208 23.76 -0.98 -23.02
N GLY A 209 24.34 -0.04 -22.28
CA GLY A 209 23.62 1.02 -21.59
C GLY A 209 23.20 2.13 -22.56
N SER A 210 22.17 2.88 -22.18
CA SER A 210 21.75 4.11 -22.87
C SER A 210 22.76 5.26 -22.76
N ASP A 211 23.78 5.11 -21.94
CA ASP A 211 24.96 5.96 -21.88
C ASP A 211 26.03 5.58 -22.92
N GLY A 212 25.76 4.62 -23.80
CA GLY A 212 26.69 4.15 -24.82
C GLY A 212 27.80 3.24 -24.30
N LEU A 213 27.76 2.84 -23.02
CA LEU A 213 28.77 1.98 -22.41
C LEU A 213 28.36 0.51 -22.40
N THR A 214 29.34 -0.37 -22.67
CA THR A 214 29.16 -1.82 -22.54
C THR A 214 29.39 -2.25 -21.11
N TYR A 215 28.40 -2.89 -20.51
CA TYR A 215 28.49 -3.46 -19.17
C TYR A 215 28.67 -4.98 -19.23
N PRO A 216 29.46 -5.59 -18.34
CA PRO A 216 29.67 -7.05 -18.31
C PRO A 216 28.38 -7.86 -18.15
N SER A 217 27.40 -7.31 -17.42
CA SER A 217 26.05 -7.88 -17.31
C SER A 217 25.02 -6.83 -16.89
N ALA A 218 23.74 -7.19 -16.98
CA ALA A 218 22.65 -6.36 -16.46
C ALA A 218 22.77 -6.05 -14.95
N CYS A 219 23.44 -6.90 -14.18
CA CYS A 219 23.73 -6.63 -12.76
C CYS A 219 24.67 -5.45 -12.62
N HIS A 220 25.81 -5.47 -13.33
CA HIS A 220 26.81 -4.40 -13.30
C HIS A 220 26.25 -3.06 -13.79
N LEU A 221 25.38 -3.07 -14.80
CA LEU A 221 24.67 -1.88 -15.25
C LEU A 221 23.78 -1.29 -14.13
N ARG A 222 23.01 -2.14 -13.43
CA ARG A 222 22.14 -1.71 -12.32
C ARG A 222 22.95 -1.22 -11.12
N GLU A 223 24.06 -1.89 -10.80
CA GLU A 223 25.00 -1.46 -9.76
C GLU A 223 25.55 -0.06 -10.06
N LYS A 224 26.05 0.16 -11.29
CA LYS A 224 26.57 1.48 -11.71
C LYS A 224 25.49 2.55 -11.67
N ALA A 225 24.30 2.26 -12.17
CA ALA A 225 23.15 3.19 -12.13
C ALA A 225 22.78 3.55 -10.68
N CYS A 226 22.75 2.57 -9.78
CA CYS A 226 22.44 2.77 -8.37
C CYS A 226 23.47 3.67 -7.68
N ARG A 227 24.77 3.41 -7.88
CA ARG A 227 25.85 4.24 -7.32
C ARG A 227 25.89 5.66 -7.90
N ARG A 228 25.55 5.80 -9.18
CA ARG A 228 25.43 7.09 -9.86
C ARG A 228 24.18 7.89 -9.41
N GLY A 229 23.21 7.23 -8.80
CA GLY A 229 21.97 7.86 -8.31
C GLY A 229 20.94 8.20 -9.39
N LYS A 230 21.11 7.71 -10.62
CA LYS A 230 20.13 7.83 -11.70
C LYS A 230 20.12 6.56 -12.55
N ALA A 231 18.94 6.17 -13.01
CA ALA A 231 18.80 5.03 -13.92
C ALA A 231 19.68 5.19 -15.16
N ILE A 232 20.35 4.11 -15.54
CA ILE A 232 20.96 3.93 -16.85
C ILE A 232 20.09 2.89 -17.57
N PRO A 233 19.08 3.31 -18.36
CA PRO A 233 18.27 2.37 -19.12
C PRO A 233 19.12 1.40 -19.93
N LEU A 234 18.71 0.13 -19.96
CA LEU A 234 19.26 -0.86 -20.87
C LEU A 234 18.88 -0.45 -22.31
N ALA A 235 19.88 -0.21 -23.16
CA ALA A 235 19.65 0.07 -24.58
C ALA A 235 19.30 -1.21 -25.32
N TYR A 236 20.17 -2.22 -25.29
CA TYR A 236 19.94 -3.53 -25.89
C TYR A 236 20.89 -4.60 -25.33
N LYS A 237 20.60 -5.87 -25.63
CA LYS A 237 21.48 -7.01 -25.27
C LYS A 237 22.75 -7.02 -26.13
N GLY A 238 23.86 -7.45 -25.53
CA GLY A 238 25.18 -7.49 -26.18
C GLY A 238 25.96 -6.19 -25.99
N PRO A 239 27.20 -6.12 -26.50
CA PRO A 239 28.03 -4.93 -26.40
C PRO A 239 27.49 -3.77 -27.24
N CYS A 240 27.80 -2.54 -26.82
CA CYS A 240 27.51 -1.35 -27.61
C CYS A 240 28.29 -1.37 -28.93
N ARG A 241 27.66 -0.87 -30.00
CA ARG A 241 28.24 -0.78 -31.34
C ARG A 241 28.14 0.66 -31.85
N ALA A 242 29.23 1.21 -32.40
CA ALA A 242 29.29 2.60 -32.86
C ALA A 242 28.24 2.95 -33.93
N LYS A 243 27.91 2.01 -34.82
CA LYS A 243 26.91 2.18 -35.90
C LYS A 243 25.60 1.42 -35.60
N ALA A 244 25.23 1.29 -34.33
CA ALA A 244 23.98 0.65 -33.93
C ALA A 244 22.78 1.47 -34.39
N THR A 245 21.79 0.82 -35.00
CA THR A 245 20.51 1.43 -35.39
C THR A 245 19.37 0.46 -35.10
N CYS A 246 18.13 0.95 -35.06
CA CYS A 246 16.97 0.08 -34.87
C CYS A 246 16.77 -0.95 -35.99
N LYS A 247 17.39 -0.77 -37.16
CA LYS A 247 17.40 -1.79 -38.23
C LYS A 247 18.35 -2.95 -37.92
N LYS A 248 19.44 -2.70 -37.19
CA LYS A 248 20.50 -3.67 -36.90
C LYS A 248 20.37 -4.32 -35.52
N VAL A 249 19.74 -3.63 -34.57
CA VAL A 249 19.54 -4.13 -33.21
C VAL A 249 18.29 -5.01 -33.17
N LYS A 250 18.47 -6.28 -32.82
CA LYS A 250 17.37 -7.22 -32.58
C LYS A 250 16.92 -7.12 -31.12
N CYS A 251 15.75 -6.53 -30.89
CA CYS A 251 15.13 -6.50 -29.56
C CYS A 251 14.55 -7.87 -29.17
N ARG A 252 14.24 -8.08 -27.89
CA ARG A 252 13.55 -9.31 -27.45
C ARG A 252 12.11 -9.32 -27.97
N ASP A 253 11.49 -10.49 -27.98
CA ASP A 253 10.08 -10.64 -28.34
C ASP A 253 9.19 -9.75 -27.47
N GLY A 254 8.26 -9.04 -28.10
CA GLY A 254 7.39 -8.06 -27.46
C GLY A 254 8.06 -6.70 -27.12
N GLN A 255 9.32 -6.48 -27.50
CA GLN A 255 9.97 -5.18 -27.39
C GLN A 255 9.99 -4.44 -28.72
N THR A 256 9.89 -3.12 -28.65
CA THR A 256 10.00 -2.21 -29.80
C THR A 256 11.29 -1.42 -29.69
N CYS A 257 11.98 -1.21 -30.82
CA CYS A 257 13.15 -0.34 -30.86
C CYS A 257 12.73 1.12 -31.06
N LEU A 258 13.08 1.98 -30.12
CA LEU A 258 12.94 3.43 -30.24
C LEU A 258 14.31 4.07 -30.51
N LYS A 259 14.30 5.20 -31.21
CA LYS A 259 15.51 5.99 -31.47
C LYS A 259 15.61 7.12 -30.46
N GLU A 260 16.80 7.38 -29.94
CA GLU A 260 17.03 8.63 -29.22
C GLU A 260 17.01 9.82 -30.23
N PRO A 261 16.28 10.91 -29.96
CA PRO A 261 16.15 12.02 -30.92
C PRO A 261 17.47 12.68 -31.35
N GLN A 262 18.44 12.81 -30.44
CA GLN A 262 19.68 13.55 -30.71
C GLN A 262 20.78 12.66 -31.31
N THR A 263 21.07 11.50 -30.70
CA THR A 263 22.16 10.63 -31.16
C THR A 263 21.71 9.57 -32.17
N GLY A 264 20.41 9.33 -32.32
CA GLY A 264 19.88 8.20 -33.09
C GLY A 264 20.13 6.83 -32.45
N MET A 265 20.68 6.78 -31.22
CA MET A 265 21.02 5.52 -30.54
C MET A 265 19.76 4.67 -30.32
N PRO A 266 19.78 3.38 -30.65
CA PRO A 266 18.63 2.49 -30.49
C PRO A 266 18.44 2.07 -29.02
N ARG A 267 17.19 2.07 -28.56
CA ARG A 267 16.78 1.59 -27.24
C ARG A 267 15.58 0.64 -27.38
N CYS A 268 15.76 -0.62 -26.99
CA CYS A 268 14.71 -1.61 -26.93
C CYS A 268 13.87 -1.41 -25.67
N VAL A 269 12.59 -1.06 -25.83
CA VAL A 269 11.66 -0.83 -24.73
C VAL A 269 10.45 -1.76 -24.83
N SER A 270 9.81 -2.02 -23.70
CA SER A 270 8.54 -2.73 -23.65
C SER A 270 7.41 -1.70 -23.73
N CYS A 271 6.77 -1.61 -24.88
CA CYS A 271 5.67 -0.69 -25.09
C CYS A 271 4.41 -1.18 -24.36
N THR A 272 3.73 -0.25 -23.69
CA THR A 272 2.42 -0.51 -23.10
C THR A 272 1.33 0.02 -24.00
N THR A 273 0.27 -0.77 -24.18
CA THR A 273 -0.91 -0.37 -24.96
C THR A 273 -2.01 0.22 -24.07
N SER A 274 -1.94 0.03 -22.76
CA SER A 274 -2.93 0.53 -21.81
C SER A 274 -2.31 1.05 -20.51
N CYS A 275 -2.81 2.18 -20.03
CA CYS A 275 -2.41 2.78 -18.76
C CYS A 275 -3.54 2.59 -17.73
N LYS A 276 -3.45 1.53 -16.90
CA LYS A 276 -4.50 1.21 -15.91
C LYS A 276 -4.46 2.20 -14.73
N PRO A 277 -5.63 2.62 -14.18
CA PRO A 277 -5.71 3.57 -13.06
C PRO A 277 -5.03 3.09 -11.77
N ARG A 278 -4.94 1.77 -11.54
CA ARG A 278 -4.29 1.20 -10.34
C ARG A 278 -2.77 1.45 -10.28
N HIS A 279 -2.14 1.86 -11.37
CA HIS A 279 -0.74 2.30 -11.40
C HIS A 279 -0.69 3.83 -11.36
N VAL A 280 -1.13 4.44 -10.26
CA VAL A 280 -0.96 5.89 -10.02
C VAL A 280 0.53 6.19 -9.82
N MET A 281 1.29 6.14 -10.90
CA MET A 281 2.63 6.71 -11.00
C MET A 281 2.42 8.22 -10.93
N ARG A 282 2.76 8.81 -9.78
CA ARG A 282 2.61 10.24 -9.45
C ARG A 282 2.98 11.12 -10.65
N GLY A 283 2.04 11.90 -11.16
CA GLY A 283 2.25 12.90 -12.21
C GLY A 283 1.33 14.10 -11.97
N PRO A 284 1.49 15.22 -12.69
CA PRO A 284 2.09 15.33 -14.03
C PRO A 284 3.62 15.29 -14.07
N ILE A 285 4.17 14.97 -15.24
CA ILE A 285 5.60 15.05 -15.55
C ILE A 285 5.83 15.79 -16.87
N CYS A 286 6.99 16.44 -16.99
CA CYS A 286 7.44 17.06 -18.24
C CYS A 286 8.41 16.12 -18.96
N GLY A 287 8.10 15.75 -20.20
CA GLY A 287 8.98 14.92 -21.03
C GLY A 287 10.11 15.72 -21.67
N THR A 288 11.16 15.03 -22.14
CA THR A 288 12.27 15.63 -22.90
C THR A 288 11.86 16.26 -24.22
N ASN A 289 10.65 15.97 -24.71
CA ASN A 289 10.04 16.62 -25.87
C ASN A 289 9.22 17.88 -25.51
N ASN A 290 9.37 18.39 -24.28
CA ASN A 290 8.67 19.56 -23.75
C ASN A 290 7.13 19.41 -23.67
N SER A 291 6.62 18.18 -23.70
CA SER A 291 5.20 17.88 -23.50
C SER A 291 4.91 17.46 -22.06
N THR A 292 3.78 17.92 -21.53
CA THR A 292 3.30 17.51 -20.21
C THR A 292 2.48 16.23 -20.33
N TYR A 293 2.80 15.22 -19.51
CA TYR A 293 2.06 13.96 -19.44
C TYR A 293 1.42 13.78 -18.07
N HIS A 294 0.22 13.19 -18.05
CA HIS A 294 -0.50 12.90 -16.81
C HIS A 294 0.26 11.91 -15.93
N THR A 295 0.90 10.91 -16.53
CA THR A 295 1.75 9.94 -15.85
C THR A 295 2.88 9.50 -16.77
N TRP A 296 3.91 8.87 -16.20
CA TRP A 296 4.99 8.25 -16.95
C TRP A 296 4.52 7.20 -17.98
N CYS A 297 3.43 6.47 -17.68
CA CYS A 297 2.85 5.51 -18.61
C CYS A 297 2.39 6.16 -19.92
N HIS A 298 1.69 7.30 -19.83
CA HIS A 298 1.23 8.04 -21.01
C HIS A 298 2.40 8.61 -21.82
N MET A 299 3.48 9.02 -21.16
CA MET A 299 4.71 9.44 -21.83
C MET A 299 5.35 8.28 -22.60
N MET A 300 5.46 7.10 -21.98
CA MET A 300 6.00 5.90 -22.64
C MET A 300 5.12 5.44 -23.82
N GLN A 301 3.80 5.57 -23.69
CA GLN A 301 2.86 5.26 -24.77
C GLN A 301 3.07 6.19 -25.98
N ASP A 302 3.22 7.50 -25.75
CA ASP A 302 3.54 8.48 -26.80
C ASP A 302 4.92 8.23 -27.43
N ALA A 303 5.93 7.89 -26.62
CA ALA A 303 7.27 7.53 -27.08
C ALA A 303 7.22 6.34 -28.06
N CYS A 304 6.46 5.30 -27.68
CA CYS A 304 6.24 4.11 -28.51
C CYS A 304 5.46 4.43 -29.79
N PHE A 305 4.43 5.27 -29.71
CA PHE A 305 3.67 5.69 -30.88
C PHE A 305 4.52 6.48 -31.87
N LYS A 306 5.40 7.36 -31.37
CA LYS A 306 6.28 8.21 -32.20
C LYS A 306 7.54 7.49 -32.70
N GLY A 307 7.94 6.38 -32.07
CA GLY A 307 9.17 5.67 -32.42
C GLY A 307 10.45 6.33 -31.87
N TYR A 308 10.31 7.30 -30.96
CA TYR A 308 11.42 8.01 -30.34
C TYR A 308 11.36 7.92 -28.82
N VAL A 309 12.53 7.84 -28.18
CA VAL A 309 12.62 7.84 -26.72
C VAL A 309 12.19 9.20 -26.18
N ILE A 310 11.26 9.19 -25.22
CA ILE A 310 10.88 10.35 -24.41
C ILE A 310 11.15 9.97 -22.95
N ASP A 311 12.05 10.69 -22.30
CA ASP A 311 12.40 10.49 -20.89
C ASP A 311 11.83 11.65 -20.05
N THR A 312 11.73 11.47 -18.74
CA THR A 312 11.30 12.55 -17.85
C THR A 312 12.38 13.62 -17.76
N MET A 313 12.05 14.85 -18.10
CA MET A 313 12.91 16.02 -17.97
C MET A 313 12.88 16.58 -16.55
N TYR A 314 11.68 16.81 -16.00
CA TYR A 314 11.47 17.16 -14.59
C TYR A 314 10.07 16.77 -14.10
N PRO A 315 9.87 16.58 -12.77
CA PRO A 315 8.55 16.38 -12.20
C PRO A 315 7.68 17.63 -12.35
N GLY A 316 6.37 17.45 -12.56
CA GLY A 316 5.43 18.55 -12.73
C GLY A 316 5.11 18.85 -14.19
N ARG A 317 4.42 19.96 -14.43
CA ARG A 317 4.02 20.38 -15.78
C ARG A 317 5.18 21.11 -16.46
N CYS A 318 5.31 20.96 -17.77
CA CYS A 318 6.27 21.76 -18.53
C CYS A 318 5.95 23.25 -18.37
N LYS A 319 7.00 24.06 -18.16
CA LYS A 319 6.92 25.52 -18.23
C LYS A 319 6.69 25.89 -19.69
N VAL A 320 5.44 26.17 -20.06
CA VAL A 320 5.09 26.55 -21.43
C VAL A 320 5.60 27.98 -21.66
N ASN A 321 6.41 28.21 -22.70
CA ASN A 321 6.35 29.52 -23.37
C ASN A 321 4.97 29.61 -24.02
N ALA A 322 4.31 30.77 -23.92
CA ALA A 322 2.87 31.00 -24.10
C ALA A 322 2.22 30.63 -25.47
N THR A 323 2.80 29.73 -26.28
CA THR A 323 2.31 29.42 -27.64
C THR A 323 2.07 27.94 -27.95
N ALA A 324 2.23 26.99 -27.02
CA ALA A 324 1.97 25.57 -27.33
C ALA A 324 1.42 24.72 -26.17
N GLY A 325 0.36 25.17 -25.52
CA GLY A 325 -0.37 24.38 -24.52
C GLY A 325 -1.32 23.35 -25.15
N LYS A 326 -0.83 22.29 -25.79
CA LYS A 326 -1.67 21.14 -26.20
C LYS A 326 -1.46 19.97 -25.26
N TYR A 327 -2.49 19.62 -24.50
CA TYR A 327 -2.57 18.33 -23.81
C TYR A 327 -2.58 17.21 -24.85
N VAL A 328 -1.65 16.26 -24.74
CA VAL A 328 -1.62 15.10 -25.64
C VAL A 328 -2.61 14.06 -25.12
N ASN A 329 -3.83 14.08 -25.67
CA ASN A 329 -4.78 12.97 -25.53
C ASN A 329 -4.38 11.86 -26.50
N VAL A 330 -3.67 10.84 -26.01
CA VAL A 330 -3.31 9.66 -26.82
C VAL A 330 -4.56 8.79 -27.01
N LYS A 331 -5.38 9.08 -28.02
CA LYS A 331 -6.40 8.14 -28.51
C LYS A 331 -5.71 7.12 -29.42
N VAL A 332 -5.48 5.91 -28.91
CA VAL A 332 -4.94 4.80 -29.71
C VAL A 332 -6.03 4.29 -30.64
N ARG A 333 -5.87 4.50 -31.96
CA ARG A 333 -6.53 3.66 -32.96
C ARG A 333 -5.75 2.35 -33.04
N ASN A 334 -6.42 1.24 -32.70
CA ASN A 334 -5.86 -0.10 -32.80
C ASN A 334 -5.46 -0.40 -34.25
N ARG A 335 -4.15 -0.42 -34.52
CA ARG A 335 -3.59 -0.88 -35.80
C ARG A 335 -2.48 -1.89 -35.52
N TRP A 336 -2.84 -2.99 -34.87
CA TRP A 336 -2.00 -4.17 -34.72
C TRP A 336 -2.83 -5.39 -35.13
N SER A 337 -3.10 -5.48 -36.44
CA SER A 337 -3.75 -6.65 -37.05
C SER A 337 -3.50 -6.70 -38.57
N LYS A 338 -2.26 -6.49 -39.01
CA LYS A 338 -1.77 -7.01 -40.30
C LYS A 338 -0.32 -7.45 -40.14
N GLY A 339 -0.12 -8.76 -40.04
CA GLY A 339 1.18 -9.39 -40.27
C GLY A 339 1.57 -9.26 -41.73
N PRO A 340 2.86 -9.45 -42.08
CA PRO A 340 3.30 -9.42 -43.46
C PRO A 340 2.74 -10.62 -44.22
N SER A 341 2.27 -10.34 -45.43
CA SER A 341 1.87 -11.30 -46.48
C SER A 341 2.98 -12.27 -46.84
#